data_AF-A0A370F4Z8-F1
#
_entry.id   AF-A0A370F4Z8-F1
#
_cell.length_a   1.000
_cell.length_b   1.000
_cell.length_c   1.000
_cell.angle_alpha   90.00
_cell.angle_beta   90.00
_cell.angle_gamma   90.00
#
_symmetry.space_group_name_H-M   'P 1'
#
loop_
_entity.id
_entity.type
_entity.pdbx_description
1 polymer ?
#
loop_
_entity_poly.entity_id
_entity_poly.type
_entity_poly.pdbx_seq_one_letter_code
_entity_poly.pdbx_strand_id
1 'polypeptide(L)'
;MPGGDPWNARTLEWSIPCPAPHYNYAVLPVVHARDAFHAAKAADTAYPLTRDYEDIEMPRNTGTGVVMGVALAAACFGLVWWMWWLAVAGLVVAVGAVVARSFATDTLHRIPAAEVRRQDQAWLAFARALPCTGREAEASPANRGMAEAAGV
;
A
#
# COMPACT_ATOMS: atom_id res chain seq x y z
N MET A 1 1.94 -6.13 14.49
CA MET A 1 3.37 -6.15 14.86
C MET A 1 4.00 -4.87 14.34
N PRO A 2 4.09 -3.80 15.15
CA PRO A 2 4.31 -2.44 14.65
C PRO A 2 5.65 -2.19 13.93
N GLY A 3 6.69 -2.99 14.19
CA GLY A 3 8.02 -2.85 13.57
C GLY A 3 8.09 -3.19 12.08
N GLY A 4 7.14 -3.97 11.57
CA GLY A 4 7.08 -4.34 10.15
C GLY A 4 7.56 -5.76 9.86
N ASP A 5 8.67 -6.22 10.46
CA ASP A 5 9.30 -7.52 10.17
C ASP A 5 9.40 -8.47 11.39
N PRO A 6 8.31 -9.16 11.77
CA PRO A 6 8.31 -10.12 12.87
C PRO A 6 8.98 -11.47 12.56
N TRP A 7 9.29 -11.79 11.30
CA TRP A 7 9.65 -13.16 10.88
C TRP A 7 11.02 -13.24 10.18
N ASN A 8 11.82 -12.17 10.25
CA ASN A 8 13.06 -12.01 9.49
C ASN A 8 12.82 -12.28 7.99
N ALA A 9 11.74 -11.72 7.46
CA ALA A 9 11.29 -11.97 6.10
C ALA A 9 12.20 -11.33 5.05
N ARG A 10 12.06 -11.74 3.78
CA ARG A 10 13.10 -11.51 2.75
C ARG A 10 12.77 -10.42 1.74
N THR A 11 11.49 -10.12 1.60
CA THR A 11 10.90 -9.31 0.54
C THR A 11 10.54 -7.91 1.04
N LEU A 12 10.27 -6.98 0.12
CA LEU A 12 10.18 -5.54 0.43
C LEU A 12 8.93 -5.15 1.23
N GLU A 13 7.86 -5.94 1.21
CA GLU A 13 6.66 -5.66 2.01
C GLU A 13 6.92 -5.67 3.52
N TRP A 14 8.02 -6.29 3.95
CA TRP A 14 8.49 -6.32 5.34
C TRP A 14 9.46 -5.18 5.68
N SER A 15 9.80 -4.34 4.69
CA SER A 15 10.69 -3.18 4.86
C SER A 15 9.95 -1.88 5.21
N ILE A 16 8.64 -1.96 5.45
CA ILE A 16 7.75 -0.82 5.73
C ILE A 16 7.00 -1.05 7.05
N PRO A 17 6.44 0.01 7.67
CA PRO A 17 5.68 -0.13 8.91
C PRO A 17 4.46 -1.04 8.77
N CYS A 18 3.98 -1.54 9.91
CA CYS A 18 2.66 -2.16 10.03
C CYS A 18 1.82 -1.32 11.02
N PRO A 19 0.72 -0.70 10.58
CA PRO A 19 0.11 -0.76 9.25
C PRO A 19 0.94 -0.04 8.17
N ALA A 20 0.81 -0.52 6.93
CA ALA A 20 1.48 0.09 5.78
C ALA A 20 0.94 1.52 5.55
N PRO A 21 1.82 2.51 5.27
CA PRO A 21 1.37 3.81 4.82
C PRO A 21 0.57 3.68 3.51
N HIS A 22 -0.39 4.57 3.29
CA HIS A 22 -1.19 4.57 2.06
C HIS A 22 -0.36 4.82 0.79
N TYR A 23 0.85 5.38 0.94
CA TYR A 23 1.84 5.52 -0.13
C TYR A 23 2.84 4.35 -0.24
N ASN A 24 2.72 3.33 0.62
CA ASN A 24 3.63 2.19 0.79
C ASN A 24 5.06 2.58 1.17
N TYR A 25 5.86 3.07 0.21
CA TYR A 25 7.28 3.39 0.40
C TYR A 25 7.49 4.90 0.41
N ALA A 26 8.17 5.40 1.44
CA ALA A 26 8.52 6.82 1.54
C ALA A 26 9.54 7.25 0.47
N VAL A 27 10.43 6.33 0.09
CA VAL A 27 11.41 6.47 -0.99
C VAL A 27 11.43 5.16 -1.76
N LEU A 28 11.52 5.24 -3.09
CA LEU A 28 11.54 4.06 -3.94
C LEU A 28 12.76 3.17 -3.61
N PRO A 29 12.54 1.88 -3.30
CA PRO A 29 13.63 0.97 -2.99
C PRO A 29 14.45 0.65 -4.24
N VAL A 30 15.78 0.65 -4.11
CA VAL A 30 16.69 0.21 -5.17
C VAL A 30 16.90 -1.30 -5.04
N VAL A 31 16.52 -2.06 -6.07
CA VAL A 31 16.54 -3.53 -6.06
C VAL A 31 17.78 -4.05 -6.78
N HIS A 32 18.68 -4.69 -6.04
CA HIS A 32 19.91 -5.30 -6.59
C HIS A 32 19.93 -6.83 -6.54
N ALA A 33 18.95 -7.45 -5.88
CA ALA A 33 18.85 -8.89 -5.70
C ALA A 33 17.39 -9.34 -5.65
N ARG A 34 17.16 -10.64 -5.85
CA ARG A 34 15.82 -11.26 -5.72
C ARG A 34 15.22 -11.00 -4.34
N ASP A 35 16.03 -11.11 -3.30
CA ASP A 35 15.65 -10.89 -1.91
C ASP A 35 16.28 -9.59 -1.40
N ALA A 36 15.85 -8.45 -1.95
CA ALA A 36 16.48 -7.15 -1.72
C ALA A 36 16.48 -6.73 -0.24
N PHE A 37 15.38 -6.97 0.50
CA PHE A 37 15.31 -6.62 1.91
C PHE A 37 16.21 -7.53 2.76
N HIS A 38 16.28 -8.83 2.45
CA HIS A 38 17.23 -9.73 3.11
C HIS A 38 18.69 -9.31 2.88
N ALA A 39 19.05 -8.97 1.63
CA ALA A 39 20.38 -8.49 1.30
C ALA A 39 20.71 -7.17 2.02
N ALA A 40 19.74 -6.24 2.11
CA ALA A 40 19.90 -4.99 2.83
C ALA A 40 20.08 -5.21 4.34
N LYS A 41 19.41 -6.20 4.94
CA LYS A 41 19.63 -6.57 6.35
C LYS A 41 21.02 -7.15 6.59
N ALA A 42 21.47 -8.05 5.70
CA ALA A 42 22.81 -8.63 5.77
C ALA A 42 23.93 -7.57 5.61
N ALA A 43 23.65 -6.50 4.86
CA ALA A 43 24.56 -5.37 4.66
C ALA A 43 24.39 -4.25 5.70
N ASP A 44 23.49 -4.40 6.69
CA ASP A 44 23.13 -3.36 7.67
C ASP A 44 22.62 -2.03 7.05
N THR A 45 22.07 -2.09 5.83
CA THR A 45 21.52 -0.93 5.10
C THR A 45 19.99 -0.92 5.03
N ALA A 46 19.30 -1.86 5.69
CA ALA A 46 17.85 -1.99 5.64
C ALA A 46 17.09 -0.78 6.24
N TYR A 47 17.66 -0.15 7.27
CA TYR A 47 17.06 0.98 7.98
C TYR A 47 18.02 2.18 7.97
N PRO A 48 18.14 2.92 6.84
CA PRO A 48 19.08 4.05 6.71
C PRO A 48 18.69 5.24 7.61
N LEU A 49 19.68 6.02 8.07
CA LEU A 49 19.49 7.19 8.94
C LEU A 49 18.85 8.37 8.20
N THR A 50 19.30 8.57 6.97
CA THR A 50 18.90 9.69 6.12
C THR A 50 18.38 9.16 4.81
N ARG A 51 17.32 9.78 4.31
CA ARG A 51 16.73 9.53 3.00
C ARG A 51 16.34 10.87 2.39
N ASP A 52 16.39 10.94 1.06
CA ASP A 52 15.88 12.08 0.31
C ASP A 52 14.38 11.89 0.10
N TYR A 53 13.59 12.84 0.58
CA TYR A 53 12.13 12.77 0.52
C TYR A 53 11.62 13.73 -0.53
N GLU A 54 10.75 13.21 -1.39
CA GLU A 54 10.04 13.97 -2.41
C GLU A 54 8.55 13.95 -2.12
N ASP A 55 7.82 14.86 -2.75
CA ASP A 55 6.39 14.92 -2.63
C ASP A 55 5.77 13.78 -3.46
N ILE A 56 4.79 13.09 -2.87
CA ILE A 56 4.19 11.91 -3.48
C ILE A 56 2.82 12.30 -4.03
N GLU A 57 2.60 12.07 -5.32
CA GLU A 57 1.29 12.21 -5.95
C GLU A 57 0.49 10.91 -5.82
N MET A 58 -0.71 10.99 -5.25
CA MET A 58 -1.59 9.86 -5.01
C MET A 58 -2.94 10.03 -5.71
N PRO A 59 -3.52 8.95 -6.27
CA PRO A 59 -4.84 9.00 -6.84
C PRO A 59 -5.89 9.32 -5.77
N ARG A 60 -6.84 10.18 -6.11
CA ARG A 60 -8.03 10.42 -5.30
C ARG A 60 -9.02 9.27 -5.46
N ASN A 61 -9.79 9.04 -4.40
CA ASN A 61 -10.89 8.09 -4.44
C ASN A 61 -11.96 8.55 -5.44
N THR A 62 -12.58 7.59 -6.13
CA THR A 62 -13.67 7.86 -7.08
C THR A 62 -14.81 6.87 -6.89
N GLY A 63 -16.05 7.38 -6.94
CA GLY A 63 -17.27 6.57 -6.92
C GLY A 63 -17.63 5.98 -8.28
N THR A 64 -16.92 6.30 -9.37
CA THR A 64 -17.26 5.85 -10.73
C THR A 64 -17.41 4.33 -10.81
N GLY A 65 -16.52 3.57 -10.16
CA GLY A 65 -16.60 2.11 -10.16
C GLY A 65 -17.87 1.56 -9.50
N VAL A 66 -18.35 2.18 -8.42
CA VAL A 66 -19.59 1.79 -7.74
C VAL A 66 -20.80 2.08 -8.63
N VAL A 67 -20.84 3.27 -9.26
CA VAL A 67 -21.91 3.65 -10.18
C VAL A 67 -21.97 2.68 -11.36
N MET A 68 -20.83 2.38 -11.97
CA MET A 68 -20.75 1.39 -13.05
C MET A 68 -21.19 0.00 -12.60
N GLY A 69 -20.73 -0.46 -11.43
CA GLY A 69 -21.09 -1.77 -10.90
C GLY A 69 -22.60 -1.93 -10.70
N VAL A 70 -23.26 -0.94 -10.08
CA VAL A 70 -24.71 -0.95 -9.89
C VAL A 70 -25.46 -0.86 -11.22
N ALA A 71 -25.01 0.02 -12.12
CA ALA A 71 -25.67 0.23 -13.42
C ALA A 71 -25.57 -1.02 -14.31
N LEU A 72 -24.41 -1.67 -14.37
CA LEU A 72 -24.20 -2.91 -15.11
C LEU A 72 -24.94 -4.08 -14.47
N ALA A 73 -24.98 -4.15 -13.14
CA ALA A 73 -25.79 -5.16 -12.44
C ALA A 73 -27.28 -5.02 -12.79
N ALA A 74 -27.81 -3.78 -12.76
CA ALA A 74 -29.19 -3.51 -13.17
C ALA A 74 -29.43 -3.84 -14.65
N ALA A 75 -28.48 -3.53 -15.53
CA ALA A 75 -28.58 -3.85 -16.95
C ALA A 75 -28.65 -5.37 -17.20
N CYS A 76 -27.73 -6.13 -16.59
CA CYS A 76 -27.71 -7.59 -16.68
C CYS A 76 -28.96 -8.22 -16.08
N PHE A 77 -29.44 -7.72 -14.94
CA PHE A 77 -30.71 -8.17 -14.36
C PHE A 77 -31.89 -7.94 -15.32
N GLY A 78 -31.93 -6.77 -15.97
CA GLY A 78 -32.95 -6.46 -16.97
C GLY A 78 -32.93 -7.41 -18.17
N LEU A 79 -31.74 -7.79 -18.65
CA LEU A 79 -31.59 -8.75 -19.76
C LEU A 79 -32.12 -10.15 -19.40
N VAL A 80 -31.87 -10.62 -18.17
CA VAL A 80 -32.32 -11.96 -17.72
C VAL A 80 -33.85 -12.04 -17.67
N TRP A 81 -34.51 -10.99 -17.18
CA TRP A 81 -35.96 -10.96 -16.97
C TRP A 81 -36.74 -10.26 -18.09
N TRP A 82 -36.13 -10.06 -19.26
CA TRP A 82 -36.76 -9.38 -20.41
C TRP A 82 -37.25 -7.94 -20.13
N MET A 83 -36.68 -7.27 -19.13
CA MET A 83 -36.97 -5.87 -18.79
C MET A 83 -36.08 -4.93 -19.62
N TRP A 84 -36.40 -4.76 -20.90
CA TRP A 84 -35.59 -3.99 -21.85
C TRP A 84 -35.35 -2.53 -21.43
N TRP A 85 -36.32 -1.88 -20.80
CA TRP A 85 -36.15 -0.51 -20.33
C TRP A 85 -35.04 -0.40 -19.27
N LEU A 86 -34.95 -1.39 -18.37
CA LEU A 86 -33.95 -1.43 -17.31
C LEU A 86 -32.56 -1.77 -17.89
N ALA A 87 -32.52 -2.68 -18.86
CA ALA A 87 -31.32 -3.02 -19.60
C ALA A 87 -30.70 -1.80 -20.29
N VAL A 88 -31.52 -1.05 -21.05
CA VAL A 88 -31.08 0.17 -21.74
C VAL A 88 -30.70 1.26 -20.75
N ALA A 89 -31.50 1.49 -19.70
CA ALA A 89 -31.20 2.50 -18.69
C ALA A 89 -29.87 2.24 -17.98
N GLY A 90 -29.63 1.00 -17.54
CA GLY A 90 -28.37 0.61 -16.89
C GLY A 90 -27.16 0.77 -17.81
N LEU A 91 -27.29 0.41 -19.09
CA LEU A 91 -26.23 0.60 -20.07
C LEU A 91 -25.92 2.08 -20.32
N VAL A 92 -26.96 2.92 -20.47
CA VAL A 92 -26.80 4.38 -20.66
C VAL A 92 -26.10 5.00 -19.45
N VAL A 93 -26.47 4.62 -18.23
CA VAL A 93 -25.81 5.11 -17.01
C VAL A 93 -24.34 4.67 -16.96
N ALA A 94 -24.04 3.42 -17.29
CA ALA A 94 -22.67 2.92 -17.28
C ALA A 94 -21.78 3.65 -18.31
N VAL A 95 -22.27 3.82 -19.54
CA VAL A 95 -21.57 4.57 -20.61
C VAL A 95 -21.42 6.04 -20.19
N GLY A 96 -22.48 6.67 -19.70
CA GLY A 96 -22.46 8.05 -19.22
C GLY A 96 -21.46 8.26 -18.08
N ALA A 97 -21.32 7.30 -17.16
CA ALA A 97 -20.33 7.38 -16.08
C ALA A 97 -18.89 7.33 -16.59
N VAL A 98 -18.59 6.50 -17.60
CA VAL A 98 -17.26 6.44 -18.25
C VAL A 98 -16.96 7.74 -18.99
N VAL A 99 -17.93 8.27 -19.75
CA VAL A 99 -17.80 9.54 -20.45
C VAL A 99 -17.59 10.68 -19.45
N ALA A 100 -18.39 10.77 -18.38
CA ALA A 100 -18.20 11.79 -17.34
C ALA A 100 -16.82 11.67 -16.67
N ARG A 101 -16.34 10.44 -16.43
CA ARG A 101 -15.01 10.20 -15.85
C ARG A 101 -13.88 10.60 -16.79
N SER A 102 -14.03 10.49 -18.11
CA SER A 102 -12.97 10.89 -19.05
C SER A 102 -12.72 12.40 -19.06
N PHE A 103 -13.69 13.21 -18.63
CA PHE A 103 -13.54 14.66 -18.46
C PHE A 103 -13.00 15.08 -17.09
N ALA A 104 -12.80 14.15 -16.15
CA ALA A 104 -12.28 14.49 -14.82
C ALA A 104 -10.77 14.75 -14.86
N THR A 105 -10.36 15.99 -14.57
CA THR A 105 -8.94 16.42 -14.59
C THR A 105 -8.27 16.34 -13.22
N ASP A 106 -8.95 16.71 -12.14
CA ASP A 106 -8.42 16.63 -10.77
C ASP A 106 -8.56 15.20 -10.19
N THR A 107 -7.63 14.33 -10.59
CA THR A 107 -7.61 12.92 -10.18
C THR A 107 -6.52 12.60 -9.15
N LEU A 108 -5.58 13.51 -8.92
CA LEU A 108 -4.44 13.32 -8.05
C LEU A 108 -4.47 14.31 -6.88
N HIS A 109 -3.94 13.92 -5.74
CA HIS A 109 -3.63 14.80 -4.63
C HIS A 109 -2.18 14.58 -4.19
N ARG A 110 -1.57 15.62 -3.63
CA ARG A 110 -0.15 15.64 -3.26
C ARG A 110 0.01 15.44 -1.76
N ILE A 111 0.90 14.54 -1.40
CA ILE A 111 1.36 14.34 -0.02
C ILE A 111 2.72 15.05 0.12
N PRO A 112 2.83 16.08 0.98
CA PRO A 112 4.07 16.83 1.11
C PRO A 112 5.24 15.98 1.60
N ALA A 113 6.45 16.19 1.09
CA ALA A 113 7.66 15.49 1.53
C ALA A 113 7.91 15.65 3.05
N ALA A 114 7.50 16.79 3.63
CA ALA A 114 7.61 17.03 5.06
C ALA A 114 6.72 16.08 5.89
N GLU A 115 5.53 15.73 5.37
CA GLU A 115 4.65 14.73 5.99
C GLU A 115 5.27 13.34 5.91
N VAL A 116 5.69 12.94 4.71
CA VAL A 116 6.32 11.64 4.45
C VAL A 116 7.57 11.47 5.32
N ARG A 117 8.43 12.49 5.37
CA ARG A 117 9.62 12.51 6.23
C ARG A 117 9.27 12.31 7.70
N ARG A 118 8.26 13.03 8.20
CA ARG A 118 7.88 12.94 9.61
C ARG A 118 7.39 11.53 9.96
N GLN A 119 6.54 10.94 9.11
CA GLN A 119 6.01 9.59 9.31
C GLN A 119 7.09 8.51 9.22
N ASP A 120 7.95 8.58 8.19
CA ASP A 120 9.02 7.60 7.97
C ASP A 120 10.10 7.68 9.06
N GLN A 121 10.54 8.88 9.45
CA GLN A 121 11.52 9.05 10.52
C GLN A 121 11.00 8.61 11.89
N ALA A 122 9.71 8.86 12.18
CA ALA A 122 9.08 8.35 13.40
C ALA A 122 9.07 6.82 13.43
N TRP A 123 8.76 6.17 12.31
CA TRP A 123 8.82 4.72 12.21
C TRP A 123 10.25 4.19 12.29
N LEU A 124 11.23 4.78 11.59
CA LEU A 124 12.64 4.35 11.66
C LEU A 124 13.19 4.46 13.09
N ALA A 125 12.87 5.54 13.81
CA ALA A 125 13.24 5.70 15.21
C ALA A 125 12.60 4.62 16.09
N PHE A 126 11.33 4.32 15.86
CA PHE A 126 10.60 3.27 16.57
C PHE A 126 11.18 1.87 16.28
N ALA A 127 11.40 1.52 15.01
CA ALA A 127 11.92 0.23 14.58
C ALA A 127 13.31 -0.04 15.18
N ARG A 128 14.18 0.97 15.24
CA ARG A 128 15.51 0.84 15.88
C ARG A 128 15.47 0.67 17.39
N ALA A 129 14.43 1.18 18.06
CA ALA A 129 14.28 1.07 19.49
C ALA A 129 13.65 -0.27 19.93
N LEU A 130 13.10 -1.03 18.98
CA LEU A 130 12.49 -2.32 19.29
C LEU A 130 13.56 -3.39 19.59
N PRO A 131 13.34 -4.24 20.59
CA PRO A 131 14.21 -5.38 20.83
C PRO A 131 14.09 -6.39 19.69
N CYS A 132 15.23 -6.92 19.24
CA CYS A 132 15.26 -8.03 18.30
C CYS A 132 14.70 -9.28 18.97
N THR A 133 13.75 -9.94 18.30
CA THR A 133 13.13 -11.17 18.76
C THR A 133 13.74 -12.35 18.01
N GLY A 134 14.35 -13.30 18.73
CA GLY A 134 14.89 -14.52 18.15
C GLY A 134 13.80 -15.49 17.68
N ARG A 135 14.21 -16.52 16.92
CA ARG A 135 13.34 -17.57 16.35
C ARG A 135 12.42 -18.23 17.37
N GLU A 136 12.94 -18.49 18.57
CA GLU A 136 12.22 -19.16 19.66
C GLU A 136 10.94 -18.41 20.08
N ALA A 137 10.97 -17.08 19.97
CA ALA A 137 9.94 -16.17 20.46
C ALA A 137 9.14 -15.52 19.32
N GLU A 138 9.31 -15.99 18.08
CA GLU A 138 8.62 -15.48 16.89
C GLU A 138 7.10 -15.43 17.08
N ALA A 139 6.50 -16.52 17.58
CA ALA A 139 5.05 -16.61 17.82
C ALA A 139 4.59 -15.99 19.16
N SER A 140 5.51 -15.42 19.95
CA SER A 140 5.19 -14.83 21.25
C SER A 140 4.48 -13.48 21.08
N PRO A 141 3.53 -13.12 21.97
CA PRO A 141 2.98 -11.76 22.06
C PRO A 141 4.04 -10.69 22.33
N ALA A 142 5.24 -11.08 22.79
CA ALA A 142 6.38 -10.19 22.99
C ALA A 142 7.03 -9.74 21.67
N ASN A 143 6.82 -10.46 20.57
CA ASN A 143 7.33 -10.04 19.26
C ASN A 143 6.62 -8.74 18.85
N ARG A 144 7.41 -7.70 18.60
CA ARG A 144 6.92 -6.38 18.20
C ARG A 144 7.18 -6.05 16.74
N GLY A 145 7.67 -7.01 15.95
CA GLY A 145 7.93 -6.82 14.52
C GLY A 145 9.35 -6.46 14.18
N MET A 146 10.33 -6.86 14.99
CA MET A 146 11.75 -6.83 14.65
C MET A 146 12.34 -8.19 14.99
N ALA A 147 12.53 -9.03 13.98
CA ALA A 147 13.19 -10.31 14.13
C ALA A 147 14.71 -10.13 14.12
N GLU A 148 15.39 -10.99 14.86
CA GLU A 148 16.85 -11.09 14.80
C GLU A 148 17.29 -11.50 13.38
N ALA A 149 18.32 -10.86 12.87
CA ALA A 149 18.96 -11.30 11.63
C ALA A 149 19.54 -12.70 11.89
N ALA A 150 19.08 -13.69 11.13
CA ALA A 150 19.63 -15.05 11.22
C ALA A 150 21.16 -14.96 11.13
N GLY A 151 21.84 -15.36 12.21
CA GLY A 151 23.29 -15.42 12.26
C GLY A 151 23.80 -16.18 11.04
N VAL A 152 24.76 -15.58 10.34
CA VAL A 152 25.48 -16.21 9.25
C VAL A 152 26.35 -17.34 9.80
#